data_AF-A0A529M5X7-F1
#
_entry.id   AF-A0A529M5X7-F1
#
_cell.length_a   1.000
_cell.length_b   1.000
_cell.length_c   1.000
_cell.angle_alpha   90.00
_cell.angle_beta   90.00
_cell.angle_gamma   90.00
#
_symmetry.space_group_name_H-M   'P 1'
#
loop_
_entity.id
_entity.type
_entity.pdbx_description
1 polymer ?
#
loop_
_entity_poly.entity_id
_entity_poly.type
_entity_poly.pdbx_seq_one_letter_code
_entity_poly.pdbx_strand_id
1 'polypeptide(L)'
;LALEEELRVFLYLPYEHSELLADQDISVELTQAWAEPYLKYAVEHRDIIQNFGRFPHRNKMLGRETTPQEQTFLDGGGFSG
;
A
#
# COMPACT_ATOMS: atom_id res chain seq x y z
N LEU A 1 24.45 8.01 11.67
CA LEU A 1 24.55 7.21 10.43
C LEU A 1 23.42 7.65 9.51
N ALA A 2 23.73 8.15 8.32
CA ALA A 2 22.72 8.35 7.28
C ALA A 2 22.48 7.00 6.60
N LEU A 3 21.22 6.58 6.49
CA LEU A 3 20.85 5.38 5.71
C LEU A 3 20.75 5.75 4.23
N GLU A 4 21.19 4.86 3.35
CA GLU A 4 20.94 4.95 1.92
C GLU A 4 19.44 4.84 1.63
N GLU A 5 18.95 5.47 0.56
CA GLU A 5 17.52 5.52 0.21
C GLU A 5 16.91 4.12 0.07
N GLU A 6 17.67 3.22 -0.56
CA GLU A 6 17.32 1.80 -0.79
C GLU A 6 17.11 1.03 0.51
N LEU A 7 17.86 1.36 1.57
CA LEU A 7 17.69 0.74 2.88
C LEU A 7 16.64 1.47 3.73
N ARG A 8 16.51 2.78 3.51
CA ARG A 8 15.60 3.64 4.27
C ARG A 8 14.14 3.31 3.97
N VAL A 9 13.80 2.97 2.72
CA VAL A 9 12.43 2.65 2.31
C VAL A 9 11.84 1.48 3.13
N PHE A 10 12.66 0.54 3.58
CA PHE A 10 12.21 -0.58 4.43
C PHE A 10 11.65 -0.12 5.79
N LEU A 11 12.02 1.07 6.26
CA LEU A 11 11.44 1.67 7.46
C LEU A 11 10.02 2.22 7.21
N TYR A 12 9.65 2.45 5.95
CA TYR A 12 8.36 3.01 5.53
C TYR A 12 7.35 1.93 5.17
N LEU A 13 7.81 0.75 4.73
CA LEU A 13 6.96 -0.38 4.37
C LEU A 13 5.93 -0.79 5.44
N PRO A 14 6.18 -0.69 6.75
CA PRO A 14 5.13 -0.95 7.74
C PRO A 14 3.90 -0.04 7.59
N TYR A 15 4.11 1.24 7.25
CA TYR A 15 3.03 2.18 6.95
C TYR A 15 2.35 1.82 5.62
N GLU A 16 3.14 1.51 4.58
CA GLU A 16 2.64 1.08 3.26
C GLU A 16 1.78 -0.19 3.32
N HIS A 17 2.08 -1.10 4.24
CA HIS A 17 1.36 -2.37 4.39
C HIS A 17 0.18 -2.31 5.37
N SER A 18 -0.03 -1.17 6.04
CA SER A 18 -1.17 -0.94 6.94
C SER A 18 -2.48 -0.76 6.16
N GLU A 19 -3.61 -1.22 6.70
CA GLU A 19 -4.95 -0.97 6.13
C GLU A 19 -5.60 0.30 6.71
N LEU A 20 -4.81 1.23 7.25
CA LEU A 20 -5.27 2.54 7.71
C LEU A 20 -4.87 3.63 6.73
N LEU A 21 -5.82 4.46 6.29
CA LEU A 21 -5.54 5.54 5.34
C LEU A 21 -4.52 6.55 5.89
N ALA A 22 -4.57 6.85 7.19
CA ALA A 22 -3.60 7.77 7.81
C ALA A 22 -2.16 7.24 7.75
N ASP A 23 -1.96 5.93 7.87
CA ASP A 23 -0.63 5.33 7.72
C ASP A 23 -0.17 5.40 6.26
N GLN A 24 -1.08 5.22 5.30
CA GLN A 24 -0.77 5.37 3.89
C GLN A 24 -0.33 6.79 3.53
N ASP A 25 -0.97 7.82 4.11
CA ASP A 25 -0.54 9.21 3.95
C ASP A 25 0.90 9.42 4.47
N ILE A 26 1.24 8.81 5.62
CA ILE A 26 2.62 8.83 6.17
C ILE A 26 3.61 8.11 5.24
N SER A 27 3.23 6.96 4.69
CA SER A 27 4.07 6.21 3.75
C SER A 27 4.44 7.05 2.53
N VAL A 28 3.44 7.72 1.94
CA VAL A 28 3.63 8.61 0.79
C VAL A 28 4.52 9.79 1.15
N GLU A 29 4.26 10.47 2.28
CA GLU A 29 5.04 11.62 2.73
C GLU A 29 6.53 11.26 2.91
N LEU A 30 6.80 10.18 3.64
CA LEU A 30 8.17 9.74 3.95
C LEU A 30 8.91 9.30 2.68
N THR A 31 8.23 8.54 1.81
CA THR A 31 8.82 8.04 0.57
C THR A 31 9.11 9.17 -0.40
N GLN A 32 8.19 10.13 -0.55
CA GLN A 32 8.38 11.31 -1.39
C GLN A 32 9.60 12.14 -0.93
N ALA A 33 9.77 12.31 0.38
CA ALA A 33 10.83 13.15 0.93
C ALA A 33 12.21 12.48 0.88
N TRP A 34 12.28 11.15 1.01
CA TRP A 34 13.53 10.48 1.38
C TRP A 34 13.85 9.19 0.61
N ALA A 35 12.96 8.74 -0.29
CA ALA A 35 13.09 7.53 -1.09
C ALA A 35 12.26 7.60 -2.39
N GLU A 36 12.36 8.72 -3.11
CA GLU A 36 11.50 9.06 -4.26
C GLU A 36 11.39 7.98 -5.35
N PRO A 37 12.45 7.20 -5.69
CA PRO A 37 12.34 6.11 -6.66
C PRO A 37 11.27 5.05 -6.33
N TYR A 38 10.85 4.95 -5.07
CA TYR A 38 9.83 4.01 -4.58
C TYR A 38 8.43 4.65 -4.44
N LEU A 39 8.29 5.95 -4.67
CA LEU A 39 7.04 6.70 -4.43
C LEU A 39 5.84 6.12 -5.18
N LYS A 40 6.07 5.59 -6.39
CA LYS A 40 5.00 4.96 -7.18
C LYS A 40 4.31 3.82 -6.42
N TYR A 41 5.04 3.05 -5.61
CA TYR A 41 4.50 1.94 -4.84
C TYR A 41 3.70 2.43 -3.64
N ALA A 42 4.20 3.45 -2.92
CA ALA A 42 3.48 4.06 -1.81
C ALA A 42 2.15 4.67 -2.26
N VAL A 43 2.13 5.35 -3.41
CA VAL A 43 0.90 5.93 -3.99
C VAL A 43 -0.09 4.83 -4.40
N GLU A 44 0.37 3.77 -5.06
CA GLU A 44 -0.49 2.65 -5.46
C GLU A 44 -1.16 1.97 -4.25
N HIS A 45 -0.41 1.71 -3.17
CA HIS A 45 -0.98 1.17 -1.93
C HIS A 45 -2.01 2.11 -1.31
N ARG A 46 -1.68 3.41 -1.23
CA ARG A 46 -2.57 4.43 -0.70
C ARG A 46 -3.88 4.49 -1.47
N ASP A 47 -3.84 4.44 -2.80
CA ASP A 47 -5.03 4.51 -3.64
C ASP A 47 -5.93 3.29 -3.43
N ILE A 48 -5.36 2.09 -3.25
CA ILE A 48 -6.14 0.88 -2.93
C ILE A 48 -6.85 1.05 -1.58
N ILE A 49 -6.15 1.51 -0.54
CA ILE A 49 -6.74 1.73 0.78
C ILE A 49 -7.76 2.88 0.74
N GLN A 50 -7.54 3.93 -0.05
CA GLN A 50 -8.51 5.01 -0.21
C GLN A 50 -9.81 4.51 -0.87
N ASN A 51 -9.71 3.61 -1.86
CA ASN A 51 -10.86 3.10 -2.58
C ASN A 51 -11.63 2.00 -1.83
N PHE A 52 -10.93 1.10 -1.13
CA PHE A 52 -11.53 -0.10 -0.55
C PHE A 52 -11.47 -0.15 0.98
N GLY A 53 -10.67 0.71 1.62
CA GLY A 53 -10.43 0.71 3.07
C GLY A 53 -9.58 -0.47 3.56
N ARG A 54 -9.10 -1.33 2.65
CA ARG A 54 -8.33 -2.55 2.92
C ARG A 54 -7.69 -3.05 1.63
N PHE A 55 -6.82 -4.05 1.71
CA PHE A 55 -6.26 -4.72 0.53
C PHE A 55 -7.13 -5.92 0.12
N PRO A 56 -7.83 -5.88 -1.04
CA PRO A 56 -8.74 -6.97 -1.43
C PRO A 56 -8.04 -8.31 -1.65
N HIS A 57 -6.77 -8.32 -2.07
CA HIS A 57 -6.02 -9.57 -2.26
C HIS A 57 -5.83 -10.36 -0.95
N ARG A 58 -5.93 -9.70 0.21
CA ARG A 58 -5.83 -10.33 1.54
C ARG A 58 -7.15 -10.94 2.00
N ASN A 59 -8.28 -10.65 1.34
CA ASN A 59 -9.62 -11.03 1.80
C ASN A 59 -9.73 -12.52 2.12
N LYS A 60 -9.30 -13.38 1.19
CA LYS A 60 -9.36 -14.84 1.38
C LYS A 60 -8.53 -15.31 2.57
N MET A 61 -7.33 -14.77 2.76
CA MET A 61 -6.43 -15.17 3.86
C MET A 61 -6.94 -14.69 5.22
N LEU A 62 -7.67 -13.57 5.24
CA LEU A 62 -8.24 -12.98 6.44
C LEU A 62 -9.71 -13.37 6.69
N GLY A 63 -10.27 -14.30 5.90
CA GLY A 63 -11.65 -14.77 6.04
C GLY A 63 -12.72 -13.70 5.76
N ARG A 64 -12.40 -12.69 4.94
CA ARG A 64 -13.31 -11.58 4.58
C ARG A 64 -14.08 -11.91 3.31
N GLU A 65 -15.35 -11.54 3.27
CA GLU A 65 -16.11 -11.55 2.03
C GLU A 65 -15.61 -10.45 1.08
N THR A 66 -15.42 -10.82 -0.20
CA THR A 66 -15.03 -9.91 -1.27
C THR A 66 -16.29 -9.27 -1.87
N THR A 67 -16.32 -7.93 -1.95
CA THR A 67 -17.44 -7.22 -2.58
C THR A 67 -17.38 -7.33 -4.11
N PRO A 68 -18.48 -7.08 -4.85
CA PRO A 68 -18.44 -7.10 -6.31
C PRO A 68 -17.44 -6.11 -6.93
N GLN A 69 -17.24 -4.95 -6.29
CA GLN A 69 -16.28 -3.94 -6.72
C GLN A 69 -14.84 -4.42 -6.51
N GLU A 70 -14.56 -5.01 -5.36
CA GLU A 70 -13.27 -5.64 -5.05
C GLU A 70 -12.99 -6.81 -6.00
N GLN A 71 -13.99 -7.64 -6.32
CA GLN A 71 -13.82 -8.75 -7.25
C GLN A 71 -13.48 -8.25 -8.65
N THR A 72 -14.16 -7.20 -9.14
CA THR A 72 -13.85 -6.57 -10.44
C THR A 72 -12.42 -6.03 -10.46
N PHE A 73 -11.97 -5.42 -9.37
CA PHE A 73 -10.59 -4.96 -9.22
C PHE A 73 -9.59 -6.13 -9.31
N LEU A 74 -9.83 -7.21 -8.57
CA LEU A 74 -8.99 -8.42 -8.58
C LEU A 74 -8.95 -9.09 -9.96
N ASP A 75 -10.09 -9.19 -10.64
CA ASP A 75 -10.19 -9.79 -11.98
C ASP A 75 -9.47 -8.96 -13.05
N GLY A 76 -9.37 -7.64 -12.85
CA GLY A 76 -8.65 -6.70 -13.73
C GLY A 76 -7.12 -6.75 -13.61
N GLY A 77 -6.56 -7.71 -12.87
CA GLY A 77 -5.14 -7.81 -12.55
C GLY A 77 -4.81 -7.41 -11.10
N GLY A 78 -5.75 -6.73 -10.43
CA GLY A 78 -5.68 -6.42 -9.01
C GLY A 78 -4.38 -5.75 -8.59
N PHE A 79 -3.95 -6.12 -7.38
CA PHE A 79 -2.66 -5.75 -6.82
C PHE A 79 -2.07 -6.99 -6.14
N SER A 80 -0.83 -7.30 -6.46
CA SER A 80 -0.13 -8.51 -5.97
C SER A 80 1.10 -8.19 -5.13
N GLY A 81 1.17 -6.98 -4.54
CA GLY A 81 2.29 -6.56 -3.69
C GLY A 81 2.70 -7.61 -2.67
#